data_AF-A0A2E1WJ55-F1
#
_entry.id   AF-A0A2E1WJ55-F1
#
_cell.length_a   1.000
_cell.length_b   1.000
_cell.length_c   1.000
_cell.angle_alpha   90.00
_cell.angle_beta   90.00
_cell.angle_gamma   90.00
#
_symmetry.space_group_name_H-M   'P 1'
#
loop_
_entity.id
_entity.type
_entity.pdbx_description
1 polymer ?
#
loop_
_entity_poly.entity_id
_entity_poly.type
_entity_poly.pdbx_seq_one_letter_code
_entity_poly.pdbx_strand_id
1 'polypeptide(L)'
;MQAIAGVSHDDQLLLSSVHGPGLSLSGFWGEGKGLSSLSSSLSLTERDASLFHGNYQRPAYFSGAAVDFLTGGIQFTAGVSQVSAAQTGERMSWFAGATSGALALQLYRVDNEDTEQAHALGLQLRLPVGEIQTAFAAAGSEVSSANLRWQLPLGRHLWLGFEVRDGRSSRFDRGEYQRWIVNFSGRQGSQDRLLAREGGTSTTDIATTVALAAGAVGIALVASSGSESSDNQLRFSTQHEAARNVLNGINPTSVAENLEYGGWVYRNSDNTFSATEPIKGTVDRVNIGPPSSVGAGTATATYHTHGATDPRFDSENFSFLDISLNNNWGVDGYLGTPAGLFKFHHFLTGVITTLGTIAN
;
A
#
# COMPACT_ATOMS: atom_id res chain seq x y z
N MET A 1 27.25 22.02 17.26
CA MET A 1 26.69 21.55 15.98
C MET A 1 26.93 20.05 15.93
N GLN A 2 25.90 19.26 15.68
CA GLN A 2 25.97 17.80 15.55
C GLN A 2 25.38 17.42 14.20
N ALA A 3 26.01 16.48 13.51
CA ALA A 3 25.52 15.94 12.25
C ALA A 3 25.39 14.42 12.37
N ILE A 4 24.27 13.88 11.88
CA ILE A 4 24.01 12.46 11.79
C ILE A 4 23.74 12.13 10.31
N ALA A 5 24.40 11.10 9.82
CA ALA A 5 24.01 10.44 8.58
C ALA A 5 23.49 9.05 8.93
N GLY A 6 22.28 8.74 8.46
CA GLY A 6 21.65 7.43 8.54
C GLY A 6 21.50 6.85 7.14
N VAL A 7 21.88 5.60 6.97
CA VAL A 7 21.66 4.84 5.73
C VAL A 7 20.99 3.53 6.10
N SER A 8 19.89 3.18 5.42
CA SER A 8 19.26 1.86 5.51
C SER A 8 18.85 1.41 4.12
N HIS A 9 19.40 0.30 3.64
CA HIS A 9 19.15 -0.20 2.29
C HIS A 9 19.38 0.88 1.21
N ASP A 10 18.36 1.20 0.41
CA ASP A 10 18.38 2.23 -0.64
C ASP A 10 18.09 3.66 -0.10
N ASP A 11 17.80 3.80 1.19
CA ASP A 11 17.39 5.06 1.81
C ASP A 11 18.58 5.77 2.46
N GLN A 12 18.76 7.05 2.12
CA GLN A 12 19.77 7.94 2.68
C GLN A 12 19.09 9.11 3.40
N LEU A 13 19.54 9.40 4.62
CA LEU A 13 19.10 10.54 5.41
C LEU A 13 20.31 11.24 6.02
N LEU A 14 20.47 12.52 5.72
CA LEU A 14 21.41 13.39 6.42
C LEU A 14 20.62 14.37 7.28
N LEU A 15 21.08 14.57 8.51
CA LEU A 15 20.55 15.55 9.45
C LEU A 15 21.70 16.32 10.08
N SER A 16 21.54 17.64 10.12
CA SER A 16 22.44 18.56 10.80
C SER A 16 21.65 19.36 11.82
N SER A 17 22.22 19.56 13.01
CA SER A 17 21.54 20.23 14.12
C SER A 17 22.44 21.17 14.90
N VAL A 18 21.85 22.27 15.34
CA VAL A 18 22.47 23.28 16.21
C VAL A 18 21.66 23.34 17.50
N HIS A 19 22.35 23.19 18.63
CA HIS A 19 21.73 23.09 19.95
C HIS A 19 22.03 24.35 20.76
N GLY A 20 21.00 24.88 21.41
CA GLY A 20 21.06 25.87 22.49
C GLY A 20 20.41 25.33 23.77
N PRO A 21 20.38 26.11 24.87
CA PRO A 21 19.74 25.69 26.11
C PRO A 21 18.23 25.44 25.92
N GLY A 22 17.81 24.17 25.93
CA GLY A 22 16.39 23.77 25.82
C GLY A 22 15.76 23.95 24.43
N LEU A 23 16.56 24.31 23.41
CA LEU A 23 16.13 24.52 22.03
C LEU A 23 17.13 23.86 21.07
N SER A 24 16.65 23.11 20.09
CA SER A 24 17.46 22.61 18.98
C SER A 24 16.81 22.97 17.65
N LEU A 25 17.64 23.31 16.67
CA LEU A 25 17.23 23.52 15.29
C LEU A 25 17.94 22.48 14.43
N SER A 26 17.19 21.76 13.61
CA SER A 26 17.73 20.77 12.70
C SER A 26 17.26 20.99 11.27
N GLY A 27 18.14 20.66 10.33
CA GLY A 27 17.83 20.54 8.90
C GLY A 27 18.13 19.12 8.45
N PHE A 28 17.29 18.58 7.57
CA PHE A 28 17.46 17.24 7.03
C PHE A 28 17.20 17.20 5.53
N TRP A 29 17.86 16.26 4.86
CA TRP A 29 17.66 15.98 3.45
C TRP A 29 18.04 14.53 3.14
N GLY A 30 17.51 14.01 2.04
CA GLY A 30 17.83 12.66 1.62
C GLY A 30 17.04 12.20 0.42
N GLU A 31 17.28 10.94 0.07
CA GLU A 31 16.67 10.25 -1.06
C GLU A 31 16.39 8.80 -0.68
N GLY A 32 15.35 8.21 -1.24
CA GLY A 32 14.99 6.82 -0.94
C GLY A 32 13.64 6.40 -1.50
N LYS A 33 13.29 5.12 -1.35
CA LYS A 33 12.02 4.54 -1.84
C LYS A 33 10.93 4.54 -0.76
N GLY A 34 10.94 5.58 0.08
CA GLY A 34 10.01 5.78 1.19
C GLY A 34 10.55 5.25 2.51
N LEU A 35 11.09 6.17 3.32
CA LEU A 35 11.70 6.00 4.64
C LEU A 35 10.83 5.34 5.73
N SER A 36 9.68 4.76 5.38
CA SER A 36 8.87 3.93 6.28
C SER A 36 9.69 2.84 6.99
N SER A 37 10.77 2.38 6.37
CA SER A 37 11.75 1.43 6.92
C SER A 37 12.59 2.00 8.08
N LEU A 38 12.81 3.32 8.12
CA LEU A 38 13.70 3.99 9.09
C LEU A 38 13.07 4.24 10.46
N SER A 39 11.77 4.00 10.62
CA SER A 39 11.05 4.30 11.87
C SER A 39 10.39 3.06 12.46
N SER A 40 11.10 1.95 12.62
CA SER A 40 10.50 0.71 13.19
C SER A 40 9.88 0.90 14.60
N SER A 41 10.33 1.87 15.39
CA SER A 41 9.81 2.19 16.72
C SER A 41 8.66 3.20 16.74
N LEU A 42 8.46 3.97 15.66
CA LEU A 42 7.45 5.02 15.52
C LEU A 42 6.63 4.85 14.23
N SER A 43 6.72 3.67 13.63
CA SER A 43 5.94 3.20 12.51
C SER A 43 4.51 2.99 12.99
N LEU A 44 3.79 4.10 13.03
CA LEU A 44 2.37 4.14 12.71
C LEU A 44 2.14 3.81 11.22
N THR A 45 3.10 3.12 10.58
CA THR A 45 3.24 2.69 9.19
C THR A 45 3.13 1.17 9.04
N GLU A 46 2.61 0.43 10.03
CA GLU A 46 1.77 -0.75 9.72
C GLU A 46 0.40 -0.31 9.15
N ARG A 47 0.44 0.66 8.22
CA ARG A 47 -0.69 1.10 7.41
C ARG A 47 -0.90 0.05 6.34
N ASP A 48 -2.14 -0.21 6.01
CA ASP A 48 -2.44 -0.97 4.80
C ASP A 48 -2.22 -0.02 3.61
N ALA A 49 -0.97 0.09 3.15
CA ALA A 49 -0.59 0.95 2.04
C ALA A 49 -1.37 0.61 0.76
N SER A 50 -2.02 -0.56 0.69
CA SER A 50 -2.95 -0.93 -0.38
C SER A 50 -4.20 -0.05 -0.44
N LEU A 51 -4.60 0.58 0.67
CA LEU A 51 -5.73 1.52 0.72
C LEU A 51 -5.44 2.84 -0.02
N PHE A 52 -4.16 3.12 -0.27
CA PHE A 52 -3.65 4.34 -0.86
C PHE A 52 -2.90 4.02 -2.18
N HIS A 53 -2.76 4.98 -3.10
CA HIS A 53 -2.19 4.65 -4.42
C HIS A 53 -0.71 4.21 -4.37
N GLY A 54 -0.33 3.28 -5.24
CA GLY A 54 0.94 2.52 -5.20
C GLY A 54 2.24 3.29 -5.50
N ASN A 55 2.25 4.62 -5.46
CA ASN A 55 3.46 5.40 -5.77
C ASN A 55 4.50 5.44 -4.64
N TYR A 56 4.24 4.77 -3.51
CA TYR A 56 5.15 4.67 -2.37
C TYR A 56 6.48 3.94 -2.70
N GLN A 57 6.54 3.16 -3.78
CA GLN A 57 7.75 2.44 -4.21
C GLN A 57 8.67 3.26 -5.14
N ARG A 58 8.29 4.49 -5.48
CA ARG A 58 9.10 5.36 -6.35
C ARG A 58 10.25 5.99 -5.57
N PRO A 59 11.42 6.22 -6.19
CA PRO A 59 12.45 7.07 -5.61
C PRO A 59 11.89 8.46 -5.33
N ALA A 60 12.05 8.91 -4.09
CA ALA A 60 11.61 10.19 -3.60
C ALA A 60 12.80 10.96 -3.03
N TYR A 61 12.81 12.26 -3.26
CA TYR A 61 13.72 13.20 -2.65
C TYR A 61 12.97 14.01 -1.60
N PHE A 62 13.59 14.26 -0.48
CA PHE A 62 12.98 15.04 0.58
C PHE A 62 13.99 15.95 1.24
N SER A 63 13.51 17.09 1.71
CA SER A 63 14.29 18.01 2.52
C SER A 63 13.38 18.76 3.48
N GLY A 64 13.91 19.21 4.61
CA GLY A 64 13.11 19.90 5.60
C GLY A 64 13.91 20.45 6.75
N ALA A 65 13.17 21.06 7.68
CA ALA A 65 13.71 21.60 8.90
C ALA A 65 12.74 21.34 10.05
N ALA A 66 13.30 21.19 11.25
CA ALA A 66 12.53 21.01 12.47
C ALA A 66 13.16 21.78 13.61
N VAL A 67 12.30 22.23 14.51
CA VAL A 67 12.66 22.82 15.79
C VAL A 67 12.20 21.89 16.90
N ASP A 68 13.08 21.71 17.89
CA ASP A 68 12.83 20.91 19.07
C ASP A 68 12.98 21.79 20.31
N PHE A 69 12.07 21.65 21.27
CA PHE A 69 12.24 22.27 22.58
C PHE A 69 11.73 21.38 23.70
N LEU A 70 12.36 21.49 24.87
CA LEU A 70 12.04 20.68 26.04
C LEU A 70 11.37 21.57 27.10
N THR A 71 10.15 21.21 27.51
CA THR A 71 9.48 21.88 28.62
C THR A 71 8.68 20.88 29.46
N GLY A 72 8.77 21.00 30.79
CA GLY A 72 8.02 20.12 31.71
C GLY A 72 8.32 18.62 31.56
N GLY A 73 9.51 18.23 31.07
CA GLY A 73 9.86 16.82 30.81
C GLY A 73 9.25 16.23 29.54
N ILE A 74 8.66 17.06 28.68
CA ILE A 74 8.10 16.68 27.39
C ILE A 74 8.92 17.36 26.29
N GLN A 75 9.41 16.57 25.35
CA GLN A 75 10.06 17.06 24.13
C GLN A 75 8.98 17.38 23.11
N PHE A 76 8.95 18.62 22.65
CA PHE A 76 8.10 19.06 21.54
C PHE A 76 8.95 19.23 20.30
N THR A 77 8.42 18.74 19.18
CA THR A 77 9.04 18.89 17.87
C THR A 77 8.01 19.48 16.91
N ALA A 78 8.43 20.43 16.08
CA ALA A 78 7.62 20.92 14.98
C ALA A 78 8.51 21.14 13.76
N GLY A 79 8.01 20.81 12.58
CA GLY A 79 8.80 20.95 11.37
C GLY A 79 7.99 20.94 10.09
N VAL A 80 8.71 21.18 9.02
CA VAL A 80 8.19 21.18 7.65
C VAL A 80 9.17 20.43 6.76
N SER A 81 8.64 19.67 5.81
CA SER A 81 9.42 19.01 4.78
C SER A 81 8.75 19.12 3.43
N GLN A 82 9.56 19.32 2.40
CA GLN A 82 9.18 19.15 1.01
C GLN A 82 9.52 17.74 0.56
N VAL A 83 8.62 17.10 -0.17
CA VAL A 83 8.77 15.76 -0.71
C VAL A 83 8.44 15.79 -2.20
N SER A 84 9.37 15.32 -3.03
CA SER A 84 9.19 15.18 -4.48
C SER A 84 9.47 13.74 -4.89
N ALA A 85 8.70 13.24 -5.86
CA ALA A 85 8.91 11.91 -6.44
C ALA A 85 8.69 11.98 -7.96
N ALA A 86 9.35 11.09 -8.70
CA ALA A 86 9.32 11.12 -10.16
C ALA A 86 7.88 11.05 -10.72
N GLN A 87 7.55 11.99 -11.62
CA GLN A 87 6.23 12.12 -12.28
C GLN A 87 5.07 12.38 -11.31
N THR A 88 5.35 13.06 -10.20
CA THR A 88 4.32 13.52 -9.25
C THR A 88 4.62 14.95 -8.83
N GLY A 89 3.58 15.71 -8.46
CA GLY A 89 3.72 17.07 -7.92
C GLY A 89 4.52 17.11 -6.62
N GLU A 90 5.04 18.30 -6.30
CA GLU A 90 5.70 18.54 -5.02
C GLU A 90 4.69 18.55 -3.88
N ARG A 91 5.08 17.99 -2.73
CA ARG A 91 4.25 17.99 -1.52
C ARG A 91 4.94 18.69 -0.38
N MET A 92 4.16 19.46 0.36
CA MET A 92 4.60 20.07 1.61
C MET A 92 3.97 19.34 2.78
N SER A 93 4.80 18.74 3.62
CA SER A 93 4.37 18.10 4.87
C SER A 93 4.73 18.95 6.06
N TRP A 94 3.75 19.20 6.92
CA TRP A 94 3.89 19.81 8.23
C TRP A 94 3.73 18.73 9.28
N PHE A 95 4.62 18.72 10.26
CA PHE A 95 4.56 17.74 11.34
C PHE A 95 4.80 18.39 12.70
N ALA A 96 4.15 17.82 13.70
CA ALA A 96 4.35 18.19 15.09
C ALA A 96 4.31 16.94 15.97
N GLY A 97 5.03 16.96 17.09
CA GLY A 97 5.04 15.85 18.03
C GLY A 97 5.30 16.30 19.45
N ALA A 98 4.86 15.47 20.40
CA ALA A 98 5.10 15.63 21.82
C ALA A 98 5.46 14.26 22.41
N THR A 99 6.68 14.13 22.92
CA THR A 99 7.22 12.85 23.39
C THR A 99 7.72 12.96 24.83
N SER A 100 7.44 11.94 25.62
CA SER A 100 7.89 11.76 27.00
C SER A 100 8.11 10.27 27.27
N GLY A 101 8.53 9.92 28.50
CA GLY A 101 8.66 8.51 28.89
C GLY A 101 7.35 7.71 28.87
N ALA A 102 6.18 8.38 28.95
CA ALA A 102 4.87 7.72 29.04
C ALA A 102 3.99 7.90 27.79
N LEU A 103 4.28 8.90 26.97
CA LEU A 103 3.43 9.34 25.86
C LEU A 103 4.30 9.71 24.65
N ALA A 104 3.91 9.30 23.47
CA ALA A 104 4.32 9.94 22.21
C ALA A 104 3.08 10.30 21.39
N LEU A 105 2.94 11.57 21.02
CA LEU A 105 1.91 12.08 20.12
C LEU A 105 2.58 12.61 18.86
N GLN A 106 1.98 12.35 17.71
CA GLN A 106 2.47 12.78 16.41
C GLN A 106 1.30 13.24 15.54
N LEU A 107 1.49 14.35 14.84
CA LEU A 107 0.51 14.97 13.97
C LEU A 107 1.17 15.30 12.64
N TYR A 108 0.48 14.98 11.57
CA TYR A 108 0.94 15.21 10.20
C TYR A 108 -0.16 15.85 9.39
N ARG A 109 0.23 16.84 8.58
CA ARG A 109 -0.58 17.40 7.50
C ARG A 109 0.27 17.42 6.24
N VAL A 110 -0.32 17.03 5.12
CA VAL A 110 0.34 17.10 3.80
C VAL A 110 -0.56 17.88 2.88
N ASP A 111 0.01 18.93 2.29
CA ASP A 111 -0.60 19.73 1.26
C ASP A 111 0.05 19.36 -0.09
N ASN A 112 -0.79 19.14 -1.11
CA ASN A 112 -0.38 18.87 -2.49
C ASN A 112 -0.82 20.03 -3.40
N GLU A 113 -0.18 20.18 -4.58
CA GLU A 113 -0.50 21.26 -5.54
C GLU A 113 -1.94 21.19 -6.07
N ASP A 114 -2.53 19.99 -6.14
CA ASP A 114 -3.86 19.72 -6.69
C ASP A 114 -5.01 19.75 -5.65
N THR A 115 -4.87 20.51 -4.55
CA THR A 115 -5.89 20.80 -3.52
C THR A 115 -6.29 19.70 -2.51
N GLU A 116 -5.90 18.43 -2.70
CA GLU A 116 -6.18 17.41 -1.69
C GLU A 116 -5.23 17.50 -0.49
N GLN A 117 -5.82 17.63 0.71
CA GLN A 117 -5.09 17.59 1.99
C GLN A 117 -5.16 16.20 2.59
N ALA A 118 -4.02 15.73 3.08
CA ALA A 118 -3.94 14.52 3.87
C ALA A 118 -3.57 14.84 5.32
N HIS A 119 -4.14 14.07 6.24
CA HIS A 119 -3.92 14.21 7.67
C HIS A 119 -3.59 12.88 8.29
N ALA A 120 -2.70 12.88 9.28
CA ALA A 120 -2.53 11.72 10.13
C ALA A 120 -2.21 12.08 11.58
N LEU A 121 -2.59 11.15 12.45
CA LEU A 121 -2.40 11.23 13.87
C LEU A 121 -1.85 9.90 14.38
N GLY A 122 -0.89 10.01 15.29
CA GLY A 122 -0.31 8.89 15.98
C GLY A 122 -0.26 9.13 17.47
N LEU A 123 -0.66 8.14 18.26
CA LEU A 123 -0.59 8.19 19.71
C LEU A 123 -0.06 6.87 20.24
N GLN A 124 0.93 6.95 21.12
CA GLN A 124 1.50 5.84 21.88
C GLN A 124 1.43 6.16 23.36
N LEU A 125 0.86 5.24 24.13
CA LEU A 125 0.74 5.31 25.58
C LEU A 125 1.45 4.10 26.19
N ARG A 126 2.41 4.36 27.07
CA ARG A 126 3.11 3.34 27.85
C ARG A 126 2.47 3.26 29.22
N LEU A 127 1.68 2.23 29.44
CA LEU A 127 0.92 1.99 30.67
C LEU A 127 1.50 0.80 31.43
N PRO A 128 1.21 0.65 32.74
CA PRO A 128 1.60 -0.54 33.50
C PRO A 128 1.03 -1.85 32.91
N VAL A 129 -0.12 -1.75 32.23
CA VAL A 129 -0.81 -2.86 31.55
C VAL A 129 -0.37 -3.05 30.10
N GLY A 130 0.82 -2.55 29.75
CA GLY A 130 1.38 -2.66 28.41
C GLY A 130 1.31 -1.37 27.62
N GLU A 131 1.60 -1.48 26.33
CA GLU A 131 1.68 -0.36 25.41
C GLU A 131 0.45 -0.32 24.50
N ILE A 132 -0.18 0.84 24.41
CA ILE A 132 -1.26 1.11 23.46
C ILE A 132 -0.71 2.02 22.38
N GLN A 133 -0.93 1.65 21.12
CA GLN A 133 -0.61 2.45 19.96
C GLN A 133 -1.88 2.63 19.12
N THR A 134 -2.14 3.85 18.67
CA THR A 134 -3.22 4.13 17.73
C THR A 134 -2.71 5.02 16.61
N ALA A 135 -3.10 4.68 15.39
CA ALA A 135 -2.79 5.44 14.18
C ALA A 135 -4.08 5.76 13.44
N PHE A 136 -4.16 6.97 12.90
CA PHE A 136 -5.19 7.37 11.96
C PHE A 136 -4.55 8.11 10.80
N ALA A 137 -4.97 7.83 9.57
CA ALA A 137 -4.58 8.58 8.40
C ALA A 137 -5.78 8.75 7.47
N ALA A 138 -5.93 9.92 6.87
CA ALA A 138 -6.95 10.21 5.88
C ALA A 138 -6.37 11.05 4.74
N ALA A 139 -6.85 10.81 3.53
CA ALA A 139 -6.49 11.53 2.32
C ALA A 139 -7.78 11.85 1.54
N GLY A 140 -8.04 13.13 1.31
CA GLY A 140 -9.28 13.56 0.67
C GLY A 140 -10.54 13.13 1.44
N SER A 141 -11.64 12.95 0.73
CA SER A 141 -12.93 12.54 1.32
C SER A 141 -13.21 11.04 1.26
N GLU A 142 -12.39 10.29 0.51
CA GLU A 142 -12.70 8.91 0.12
C GLU A 142 -11.78 7.86 0.75
N VAL A 143 -10.63 8.27 1.30
CA VAL A 143 -9.63 7.34 1.84
C VAL A 143 -9.32 7.63 3.30
N SER A 144 -9.45 6.61 4.15
CA SER A 144 -9.01 6.66 5.54
C SER A 144 -8.56 5.30 6.06
N SER A 145 -7.73 5.31 7.09
CA SER A 145 -7.30 4.11 7.79
C SER A 145 -7.13 4.41 9.28
N ALA A 146 -7.59 3.48 10.11
CA ALA A 146 -7.40 3.49 11.55
C ALA A 146 -6.77 2.17 12.00
N ASN A 147 -5.84 2.24 12.94
CA ASN A 147 -5.23 1.08 13.57
C ASN A 147 -5.22 1.29 15.08
N LEU A 148 -5.68 0.30 15.83
CA LEU A 148 -5.52 0.20 17.27
C LEU A 148 -4.73 -1.06 17.60
N ARG A 149 -3.59 -0.88 18.27
CA ARG A 149 -2.72 -1.95 18.72
C ARG A 149 -2.52 -1.86 20.22
N TRP A 150 -2.60 -3.01 20.88
CA TRP A 150 -2.22 -3.17 22.28
C TRP A 150 -1.20 -4.30 22.40
N GLN A 151 -0.16 -4.07 23.21
CA GLN A 151 0.88 -5.05 23.48
C GLN A 151 1.13 -5.17 24.98
N LEU A 152 1.04 -6.38 25.52
CA LEU A 152 1.33 -6.68 26.91
C LEU A 152 2.57 -7.57 27.03
N PRO A 153 3.64 -7.12 27.71
CA PRO A 153 4.73 -8.00 28.08
C PRO A 153 4.26 -8.98 29.16
N LEU A 154 4.25 -10.27 28.84
CA LEU A 154 3.94 -11.36 29.77
C LEU A 154 5.20 -11.88 30.49
N GLY A 155 6.38 -11.46 30.04
CA GLY A 155 7.68 -11.81 30.63
C GLY A 155 8.84 -11.19 29.86
N ARG A 156 10.08 -11.61 30.15
CA ARG A 156 11.29 -11.06 29.48
C ARG A 156 11.35 -11.31 27.97
N HIS A 157 10.61 -12.30 27.48
CA HIS A 157 10.70 -12.77 26.09
C HIS A 157 9.34 -13.07 25.46
N LEU A 158 8.24 -12.79 26.15
CA LEU A 158 6.89 -13.16 25.72
C LEU A 158 6.01 -11.91 25.70
N TRP A 159 5.33 -11.71 24.59
CA TRP A 159 4.37 -10.62 24.41
C TRP A 159 3.06 -11.17 23.86
N LEU A 160 1.96 -10.64 24.40
CA LEU A 160 0.63 -10.77 23.84
C LEU A 160 0.30 -9.48 23.11
N GLY A 161 -0.07 -9.58 21.84
CA GLY A 161 -0.50 -8.45 21.04
C GLY A 161 -1.90 -8.63 20.50
N PHE A 162 -2.64 -7.54 20.49
CA PHE A 162 -3.94 -7.43 19.85
C PHE A 162 -3.92 -6.23 18.92
N GLU A 163 -4.47 -6.41 17.73
CA GLU A 163 -4.49 -5.36 16.72
C GLU A 163 -5.79 -5.39 15.91
N VAL A 164 -6.38 -4.21 15.74
CA VAL A 164 -7.55 -3.99 14.90
C VAL A 164 -7.19 -2.94 13.87
N ARG A 165 -7.43 -3.26 12.60
CA ARG A 165 -7.29 -2.35 11.48
C ARG A 165 -8.64 -2.14 10.84
N ASP A 166 -8.93 -0.88 10.54
CA ASP A 166 -10.10 -0.44 9.82
C ASP A 166 -9.66 0.50 8.70
N GLY A 167 -10.33 0.46 7.57
CA GLY A 167 -9.95 1.20 6.39
C GLY A 167 -11.11 1.43 5.45
N ARG A 168 -11.11 2.59 4.81
CA ARG A 168 -12.06 2.96 3.78
C ARG A 168 -11.29 3.48 2.58
N SER A 169 -11.66 3.05 1.37
CA SER A 169 -11.04 3.51 0.13
C SER A 169 -11.95 3.23 -1.06
N SER A 170 -12.19 4.24 -1.90
CA SER A 170 -12.92 4.11 -3.16
C SER A 170 -12.22 3.21 -4.20
N ARG A 171 -10.95 2.81 -3.94
CA ARG A 171 -10.22 1.85 -4.77
C ARG A 171 -10.81 0.43 -4.72
N PHE A 172 -11.55 0.10 -3.66
CA PHE A 172 -12.14 -1.23 -3.48
C PHE A 172 -13.65 -1.18 -3.76
N ASP A 173 -14.16 -2.15 -4.51
CA ASP A 173 -15.56 -2.27 -4.94
C ASP A 173 -16.59 -2.21 -3.79
N ARG A 174 -16.20 -2.62 -2.56
CA ARG A 174 -17.04 -2.52 -1.35
C ARG A 174 -16.68 -1.35 -0.42
N GLY A 175 -15.68 -0.55 -0.75
CA GLY A 175 -15.31 0.68 -0.06
C GLY A 175 -14.75 0.56 1.36
N GLU A 176 -14.96 -0.56 2.06
CA GLU A 176 -14.66 -0.73 3.49
C GLU A 176 -13.88 -2.04 3.76
N TYR A 177 -12.90 -1.98 4.66
CA TYR A 177 -12.00 -3.06 5.03
C TYR A 177 -11.80 -3.08 6.55
N GLN A 178 -12.02 -4.24 7.18
CA GLN A 178 -11.74 -4.44 8.60
C GLN A 178 -10.97 -5.75 8.83
N ARG A 179 -9.91 -5.70 9.63
CA ARG A 179 -9.08 -6.86 9.97
C ARG A 179 -8.74 -6.91 11.45
N TRP A 180 -8.92 -8.09 12.05
CA TRP A 180 -8.63 -8.37 13.44
C TRP A 180 -7.46 -9.35 13.52
N ILE A 181 -6.43 -9.02 14.30
CA ILE A 181 -5.23 -9.84 14.44
C ILE A 181 -4.97 -10.04 15.93
N VAL A 182 -4.90 -11.29 16.35
CA VAL A 182 -4.38 -11.69 17.66
C VAL A 182 -3.03 -12.32 17.42
N ASN A 183 -1.97 -11.82 18.06
CA ASN A 183 -0.63 -12.39 17.94
C ASN A 183 -0.05 -12.75 19.32
N PHE A 184 0.67 -13.86 19.32
CA PHE A 184 1.48 -14.32 20.44
C PHE A 184 2.91 -14.44 19.90
N SER A 185 3.83 -13.62 20.41
CA SER A 185 5.21 -13.60 19.92
C SER A 185 6.21 -13.90 21.04
N GLY A 186 7.23 -14.68 20.69
CA GLY A 186 8.36 -15.02 21.54
C GLY A 186 9.66 -14.53 20.92
N ARG A 187 10.51 -13.86 21.72
CA ARG A 187 11.86 -13.34 21.40
C ARG A 187 11.95 -12.60 20.05
N GLN A 188 11.85 -11.27 20.11
CA GLN A 188 11.94 -10.37 18.96
C GLN A 188 13.33 -10.50 18.32
N GLY A 189 13.39 -11.01 17.08
CA GLY A 189 14.52 -10.79 16.19
C GLY A 189 14.73 -9.29 16.03
N SER A 190 15.98 -8.84 16.10
CA SER A 190 16.38 -7.43 16.14
C SER A 190 15.58 -6.58 15.15
N GLN A 191 14.88 -5.57 15.67
CA GLN A 191 14.39 -4.46 14.86
C GLN A 191 15.60 -3.80 14.18
N ASP A 192 15.48 -3.52 12.88
CA ASP A 192 16.48 -2.81 12.10
C ASP A 192 16.87 -1.52 12.82
N ARG A 193 18.10 -1.51 13.35
CA ARG A 193 18.68 -0.37 14.03
C ARG A 193 19.25 0.56 12.99
N LEU A 194 18.79 1.82 13.00
CA LEU A 194 19.53 2.93 12.41
C LEU A 194 20.98 2.88 12.93
N LEU A 195 21.92 2.56 12.04
CA LEU A 195 23.35 2.62 12.32
C LEU A 195 23.80 4.08 12.19
N ALA A 196 23.45 4.91 13.17
CA ALA A 196 23.97 6.26 13.26
C ALA A 196 25.45 6.21 13.69
N ARG A 197 26.35 6.80 12.90
CA ARG A 197 27.74 7.05 13.31
C ARG A 197 27.79 8.48 13.86
N GLU A 198 27.85 8.60 15.18
CA GLU A 198 27.67 9.87 15.88
C GLU A 198 29.01 10.57 16.19
N GLY A 199 28.99 11.90 16.13
CA GLY A 199 29.88 12.77 16.91
C GLY A 199 29.03 13.75 17.73
N GLY A 200 28.78 13.45 19.01
CA GLY A 200 27.98 14.30 19.91
C GLY A 200 27.30 13.53 21.05
N THR A 201 26.78 14.24 22.07
CA THR A 201 26.24 13.67 23.32
C THR A 201 24.72 13.85 23.50
N SER A 202 23.94 14.11 22.43
CA SER A 202 22.48 14.33 22.52
C SER A 202 21.66 13.45 21.56
N THR A 203 22.05 12.17 21.46
CA THR A 203 21.40 11.08 20.71
C THR A 203 19.87 11.06 20.69
N THR A 204 19.21 11.37 21.82
CA THR A 204 17.75 11.23 21.98
C THR A 204 16.94 12.27 21.22
N ASP A 205 17.40 13.54 21.18
CA ASP A 205 16.63 14.60 20.54
C ASP A 205 16.59 14.39 19.03
N ILE A 206 17.75 14.04 18.47
CA ILE A 206 17.91 13.80 17.03
C ILE A 206 17.14 12.56 16.58
N ALA A 207 17.08 11.50 17.39
CA ALA A 207 16.32 10.28 17.04
C ALA A 207 14.82 10.55 16.91
N THR A 208 14.25 11.38 17.80
CA THR A 208 12.85 11.80 17.74
C THR A 208 12.57 12.59 16.45
N THR A 209 13.43 13.56 16.13
CA THR A 209 13.28 14.40 14.93
C THR A 209 13.41 13.59 13.64
N VAL A 210 14.37 12.68 13.57
CA VAL A 210 14.54 11.74 12.44
C VAL A 210 13.28 10.91 12.23
N ALA A 211 12.71 10.37 13.29
CA ALA A 211 11.51 9.54 13.18
C ALA A 211 10.28 10.35 12.74
N LEU A 212 10.10 11.57 13.27
CA LEU A 212 9.02 12.45 12.84
C LEU A 212 9.17 12.86 11.37
N ALA A 213 10.38 13.24 10.94
CA ALA A 213 10.68 13.57 9.55
C ALA A 213 10.43 12.38 8.61
N ALA A 214 10.89 11.18 8.97
CA ALA A 214 10.64 9.97 8.20
C ALA A 214 9.13 9.64 8.12
N GLY A 215 8.39 9.83 9.22
CA GLY A 215 6.94 9.67 9.26
C GLY A 215 6.20 10.66 8.36
N ALA A 216 6.65 11.93 8.33
CA ALA A 216 6.11 12.98 7.46
C ALA A 216 6.30 12.64 5.98
N VAL A 217 7.50 12.19 5.59
CA VAL A 217 7.79 11.72 4.24
C VAL A 217 6.94 10.50 3.88
N GLY A 218 6.84 9.52 4.79
CA GLY A 218 6.01 8.34 4.57
C GLY A 218 4.52 8.66 4.42
N ILE A 219 3.98 9.61 5.19
CA ILE A 219 2.61 10.11 5.01
C ILE A 219 2.47 10.80 3.66
N ALA A 220 3.40 11.68 3.28
CA ALA A 220 3.32 12.35 2.00
C ALA A 220 3.28 11.34 0.84
N LEU A 221 4.15 10.36 0.83
CA LEU A 221 4.22 9.38 -0.27
C LEU A 221 2.96 8.51 -0.39
N VAL A 222 2.30 8.19 0.72
CA VAL A 222 1.11 7.32 0.76
C VAL A 222 -0.18 8.13 0.62
N ALA A 223 -0.30 9.25 1.32
CA ALA A 223 -1.55 9.98 1.42
C ALA A 223 -1.74 11.05 0.33
N SER A 224 -0.70 11.33 -0.47
CA SER A 224 -0.78 12.20 -1.65
C SER A 224 -0.34 11.50 -2.95
N SER A 225 -0.22 10.17 -2.90
CA SER A 225 -0.35 9.36 -4.09
C SER A 225 -1.83 9.29 -4.42
N GLY A 226 -2.26 10.17 -5.32
CA GLY A 226 -3.65 10.44 -5.61
C GLY A 226 -3.79 11.84 -6.20
N SER A 227 -2.99 12.19 -7.22
CA SER A 227 -3.61 13.02 -8.25
C SER A 227 -4.54 12.07 -9.00
N GLU A 228 -5.81 12.44 -9.13
CA GLU A 228 -6.89 11.71 -9.82
C GLU A 228 -6.58 11.35 -11.29
N SER A 229 -5.34 11.49 -11.76
CA SER A 229 -4.89 11.33 -13.13
C SER A 229 -4.09 10.04 -13.40
N SER A 230 -3.82 9.17 -12.42
CA SER A 230 -2.89 8.04 -12.64
C SER A 230 -3.35 6.61 -12.31
N ASP A 231 -4.55 6.37 -11.76
CA ASP A 231 -4.99 5.00 -11.47
C ASP A 231 -6.52 4.87 -11.47
N ASN A 232 -7.15 5.03 -12.64
CA ASN A 232 -8.60 4.78 -12.82
C ASN A 232 -8.97 3.27 -12.79
N GLN A 233 -8.03 2.40 -12.43
CA GLN A 233 -8.20 0.97 -12.55
C GLN A 233 -8.69 0.37 -11.23
N LEU A 234 -9.88 -0.23 -11.27
CA LEU A 234 -10.51 -0.89 -10.11
C LEU A 234 -9.58 -1.95 -9.50
N ARG A 235 -9.54 -1.99 -8.16
CA ARG A 235 -8.73 -2.91 -7.37
C ARG A 235 -9.63 -3.88 -6.61
N PHE A 236 -9.22 -5.15 -6.57
CA PHE A 236 -9.97 -6.23 -5.94
C PHE A 236 -9.12 -6.99 -4.93
N SER A 237 -9.76 -7.52 -3.90
CA SER A 237 -9.09 -8.27 -2.84
C SER A 237 -8.63 -9.66 -3.31
N THR A 238 -9.30 -10.20 -4.35
CA THR A 238 -8.99 -11.51 -4.92
C THR A 238 -8.94 -11.47 -6.44
N GLN A 239 -8.17 -12.39 -7.02
CA GLN A 239 -8.11 -12.62 -8.46
C GLN A 239 -9.49 -12.94 -9.07
N HIS A 240 -10.33 -13.70 -8.33
CA HIS A 240 -11.67 -14.07 -8.76
C HIS A 240 -12.60 -12.87 -8.88
N GLU A 241 -12.52 -11.92 -7.94
CA GLU A 241 -13.33 -10.69 -7.99
C GLU A 241 -12.95 -9.81 -9.18
N ALA A 242 -11.64 -9.63 -9.44
CA ALA A 242 -11.16 -8.90 -10.61
C ALA A 242 -11.63 -9.52 -11.93
N ALA A 243 -11.48 -10.84 -12.07
CA ALA A 243 -11.93 -11.58 -13.24
C ALA A 243 -13.45 -11.49 -13.43
N ARG A 244 -14.21 -11.66 -12.35
CA ARG A 244 -15.68 -11.59 -12.40
C ARG A 244 -16.13 -10.19 -12.81
N ASN A 245 -15.54 -9.13 -12.27
CA ASN A 245 -15.93 -7.76 -12.59
C ASN A 245 -15.76 -7.47 -14.10
N VAL A 246 -14.58 -7.75 -14.66
CA VAL A 246 -14.31 -7.49 -16.09
C VAL A 246 -15.17 -8.36 -17.00
N LEU A 247 -15.34 -9.65 -16.67
CA LEU A 247 -16.19 -10.56 -17.45
C LEU A 247 -17.66 -10.18 -17.37
N ASN A 248 -18.15 -9.77 -16.20
CA ASN A 248 -19.52 -9.30 -16.03
C ASN A 248 -19.82 -8.03 -16.84
N GLY A 249 -18.81 -7.18 -17.09
CA GLY A 249 -18.94 -6.02 -17.94
C GLY A 249 -18.95 -6.35 -19.43
N ILE A 250 -18.07 -7.24 -19.90
CA ILE A 250 -17.85 -7.46 -21.34
C ILE A 250 -18.68 -8.61 -21.93
N ASN A 251 -19.10 -9.59 -21.14
CA ASN A 251 -19.78 -10.79 -21.64
C ASN A 251 -21.09 -10.51 -22.40
N PRO A 252 -21.97 -9.57 -21.99
CA PRO A 252 -23.14 -9.20 -22.80
C PRO A 252 -22.78 -8.69 -24.20
N THR A 253 -21.71 -7.90 -24.32
CA THR A 253 -21.20 -7.42 -25.61
C THR A 253 -20.63 -8.57 -26.44
N SER A 254 -19.87 -9.48 -25.81
CA SER A 254 -19.33 -10.67 -26.47
C SER A 254 -20.44 -11.54 -27.08
N VAL A 255 -21.51 -11.78 -26.33
CA VAL A 255 -22.68 -12.54 -26.78
C VAL A 255 -23.41 -11.82 -27.92
N ALA A 256 -23.67 -10.52 -27.76
CA ALA A 256 -24.39 -9.72 -28.76
C ALA A 256 -23.63 -9.58 -30.09
N GLU A 257 -22.31 -9.43 -30.03
CA GLU A 257 -21.46 -9.33 -31.23
C GLU A 257 -21.03 -10.70 -31.80
N ASN A 258 -21.25 -11.78 -31.04
CA ASN A 258 -20.73 -13.11 -31.33
C ASN A 258 -19.21 -13.14 -31.56
N LEU A 259 -18.47 -12.50 -30.66
CA LEU A 259 -17.00 -12.39 -30.71
C LEU A 259 -16.40 -12.62 -29.34
N GLU A 260 -15.21 -13.19 -29.30
CA GLU A 260 -14.44 -13.33 -28.06
C GLU A 260 -13.78 -12.02 -27.68
N TYR A 261 -13.77 -11.74 -26.38
CA TYR A 261 -13.01 -10.67 -25.75
C TYR A 261 -12.17 -11.25 -24.63
N GLY A 262 -10.98 -10.71 -24.38
CA GLY A 262 -10.13 -11.21 -23.32
C GLY A 262 -9.00 -10.28 -22.93
N GLY A 263 -8.28 -10.68 -21.89
CA GLY A 263 -7.15 -9.93 -21.35
C GLY A 263 -6.47 -10.66 -20.21
N TRP A 264 -5.77 -9.89 -19.38
CA TRP A 264 -5.01 -10.38 -18.23
C TRP A 264 -5.68 -9.96 -16.93
N VAL A 265 -5.71 -10.86 -15.97
CA VAL A 265 -5.80 -10.53 -14.54
C VAL A 265 -4.39 -10.52 -13.97
N TYR A 266 -4.09 -9.50 -13.20
CA TYR A 266 -2.75 -9.30 -12.69
C TYR A 266 -2.77 -8.81 -11.25
N ARG A 267 -1.70 -9.15 -10.54
CA ARG A 267 -1.45 -8.73 -9.17
C ARG A 267 -0.61 -7.46 -9.17
N ASN A 268 -1.12 -6.47 -8.49
CA ASN A 268 -0.48 -5.19 -8.26
C ASN A 268 0.64 -5.31 -7.22
N SER A 269 1.53 -4.31 -7.18
CA SER A 269 2.62 -4.26 -6.17
C SER A 269 2.12 -4.17 -4.73
N ASP A 270 0.89 -3.67 -4.52
CA ASP A 270 0.20 -3.61 -3.24
C ASP A 270 -0.57 -4.91 -2.88
N ASN A 271 -0.33 -5.99 -3.63
CA ASN A 271 -0.96 -7.31 -3.49
C ASN A 271 -2.47 -7.38 -3.81
N THR A 272 -3.09 -6.29 -4.25
CA THR A 272 -4.45 -6.30 -4.82
C THR A 272 -4.45 -6.86 -6.25
N PHE A 273 -5.62 -7.11 -6.81
CA PHE A 273 -5.80 -7.60 -8.18
C PHE A 273 -6.54 -6.59 -9.04
N SER A 274 -6.16 -6.52 -10.32
CA SER A 274 -6.84 -5.75 -11.36
C SER A 274 -6.89 -6.57 -12.65
N ALA A 275 -7.68 -6.10 -13.61
CA ALA A 275 -7.76 -6.71 -14.94
C ALA A 275 -7.47 -5.66 -16.02
N THR A 276 -6.78 -6.05 -17.09
CA THR A 276 -6.60 -5.19 -18.26
C THR A 276 -7.93 -4.96 -18.95
N GLU A 277 -8.04 -3.87 -19.72
CA GLU A 277 -9.19 -3.65 -20.59
C GLU A 277 -9.37 -4.81 -21.59
N PRO A 278 -10.62 -5.17 -21.94
CA PRO A 278 -10.88 -6.26 -22.87
C PRO A 278 -10.38 -5.95 -24.29
N ILE A 279 -9.55 -6.84 -24.82
CA ILE A 279 -9.11 -6.82 -26.21
C ILE A 279 -10.13 -7.59 -27.04
N LYS A 280 -10.57 -6.98 -28.14
CA LYS A 280 -11.50 -7.58 -29.10
C LYS A 280 -10.80 -8.66 -29.93
N GLY A 281 -11.40 -9.85 -29.98
CA GLY A 281 -10.96 -11.00 -30.76
C GLY A 281 -11.83 -11.27 -31.99
N THR A 282 -11.76 -12.52 -32.46
CA THR A 282 -12.63 -13.10 -33.49
C THR A 282 -13.68 -14.01 -32.84
N VAL A 283 -14.48 -14.70 -33.65
CA VAL A 283 -15.51 -15.64 -33.19
C VAL A 283 -14.95 -16.84 -32.40
N ASP A 284 -13.66 -17.12 -32.55
CA ASP A 284 -13.01 -18.36 -32.09
C ASP A 284 -11.62 -18.15 -31.45
N ARG A 285 -11.19 -16.88 -31.28
CA ARG A 285 -9.91 -16.58 -30.66
C ARG A 285 -9.83 -15.13 -30.18
N VAL A 286 -9.03 -14.90 -29.14
CA VAL A 286 -8.52 -13.58 -28.79
C VAL A 286 -7.01 -13.63 -28.55
N ASN A 287 -6.27 -12.63 -29.03
CA ASN A 287 -4.84 -12.50 -28.79
C ASN A 287 -4.57 -11.41 -27.74
N ILE A 288 -4.23 -11.84 -26.52
CA ILE A 288 -4.00 -10.97 -25.37
C ILE A 288 -2.52 -10.58 -25.18
N GLY A 289 -1.64 -10.98 -26.12
CA GLY A 289 -0.19 -10.80 -26.01
C GLY A 289 0.45 -11.69 -24.94
N PRO A 290 1.76 -11.53 -24.67
CA PRO A 290 2.46 -12.27 -23.62
C PRO A 290 2.21 -11.66 -22.22
N PRO A 291 2.45 -12.39 -21.11
CA PRO A 291 2.33 -11.87 -19.74
C PRO A 291 3.08 -10.55 -19.49
N SER A 292 4.20 -10.34 -20.19
CA SER A 292 5.00 -9.11 -20.09
C SER A 292 4.33 -7.88 -20.71
N SER A 293 3.18 -8.02 -21.38
CA SER A 293 2.38 -6.89 -21.84
C SER A 293 1.67 -6.17 -20.68
N VAL A 294 1.56 -6.81 -19.51
CA VAL A 294 1.03 -6.21 -18.29
C VAL A 294 2.07 -5.25 -17.71
N GLY A 295 1.96 -3.96 -18.04
CA GLY A 295 2.90 -2.92 -17.59
C GLY A 295 2.74 -2.50 -16.11
N ALA A 296 1.63 -2.86 -15.47
CA ALA A 296 1.25 -2.36 -14.14
C ALA A 296 1.42 -3.37 -12.99
N GLY A 297 1.84 -4.61 -13.27
CA GLY A 297 2.00 -5.64 -12.24
C GLY A 297 2.43 -7.00 -12.78
N THR A 298 2.21 -8.06 -12.00
CA THR A 298 2.53 -9.44 -12.38
C THR A 298 1.27 -10.14 -12.87
N ALA A 299 1.24 -10.58 -14.12
CA ALA A 299 0.14 -11.39 -14.65
C ALA A 299 -0.03 -12.68 -13.84
N THR A 300 -1.26 -12.99 -13.42
CA THR A 300 -1.56 -14.17 -12.60
C THR A 300 -2.65 -15.06 -13.21
N ALA A 301 -3.49 -14.52 -14.08
CA ALA A 301 -4.43 -15.29 -14.87
C ALA A 301 -4.74 -14.65 -16.22
N THR A 302 -5.20 -15.45 -17.16
CA THR A 302 -5.91 -14.97 -18.34
C THR A 302 -7.41 -14.86 -18.03
N TYR A 303 -8.12 -14.00 -18.75
CA TYR A 303 -9.57 -14.07 -18.84
C TYR A 303 -10.00 -13.95 -20.30
N HIS A 304 -11.07 -14.67 -20.67
CA HIS A 304 -11.74 -14.46 -21.95
C HIS A 304 -13.22 -14.81 -21.89
N THR A 305 -13.93 -14.41 -22.94
CA THR A 305 -15.35 -14.71 -23.17
C THR A 305 -15.48 -15.57 -24.41
N HIS A 306 -16.48 -16.43 -24.43
CA HIS A 306 -16.98 -17.03 -25.66
C HIS A 306 -18.18 -16.21 -26.16
N GLY A 307 -18.20 -15.91 -27.46
CA GLY A 307 -19.34 -15.29 -28.13
C GLY A 307 -20.57 -16.20 -28.17
N ALA A 308 -21.70 -15.71 -28.67
CA ALA A 308 -22.98 -16.42 -28.74
C ALA A 308 -22.88 -17.90 -29.12
N THR A 309 -23.81 -18.70 -28.57
CA THR A 309 -23.83 -20.16 -28.77
C THR A 309 -23.77 -20.51 -30.26
N ASP A 310 -22.74 -21.28 -30.63
CA ASP A 310 -22.50 -21.70 -32.01
C ASP A 310 -22.40 -23.23 -32.07
N PRO A 311 -23.20 -23.91 -32.92
CA PRO A 311 -23.17 -25.37 -33.04
C PRO A 311 -21.81 -25.98 -33.41
N ARG A 312 -20.87 -25.17 -33.92
CA ARG A 312 -19.53 -25.61 -34.32
C ARG A 312 -18.56 -25.72 -33.14
N PHE A 313 -18.88 -25.12 -32.00
CA PHE A 313 -17.98 -24.97 -30.86
C PHE A 313 -18.65 -25.42 -29.55
N ASP A 314 -17.85 -25.86 -28.58
CA ASP A 314 -18.31 -26.02 -27.20
C ASP A 314 -18.23 -24.67 -26.48
N SER A 315 -19.16 -23.77 -26.79
CA SER A 315 -19.17 -22.39 -26.27
C SER A 315 -19.25 -22.31 -24.75
N GLU A 316 -19.62 -23.39 -24.06
CA GLU A 316 -19.79 -23.39 -22.61
C GLU A 316 -18.57 -23.89 -21.84
N ASN A 317 -17.54 -24.45 -22.49
CA ASN A 317 -16.37 -25.00 -21.80
C ASN A 317 -15.07 -24.49 -22.40
N PHE A 318 -14.01 -24.42 -21.59
CA PHE A 318 -12.68 -24.10 -22.06
C PHE A 318 -12.28 -25.02 -23.22
N SER A 319 -11.73 -24.42 -24.27
CA SER A 319 -11.12 -25.16 -25.36
C SER A 319 -9.79 -25.79 -24.93
N PHE A 320 -9.34 -26.79 -25.68
CA PHE A 320 -8.00 -27.36 -25.49
C PHE A 320 -6.89 -26.30 -25.64
N LEU A 321 -7.09 -25.33 -26.54
CA LEU A 321 -6.12 -24.26 -26.77
C LEU A 321 -6.05 -23.31 -25.57
N ASP A 322 -7.18 -23.02 -24.93
CA ASP A 322 -7.24 -22.15 -23.74
C ASP A 322 -6.42 -22.76 -22.60
N ILE A 323 -6.67 -24.04 -22.31
CA ILE A 323 -5.97 -24.79 -21.27
C ILE A 323 -4.47 -24.85 -21.58
N SER A 324 -4.11 -25.13 -22.82
CA SER A 324 -2.71 -25.20 -23.26
C SER A 324 -1.99 -23.86 -23.09
N LEU A 325 -2.67 -22.74 -23.41
CA LEU A 325 -2.12 -21.39 -23.27
C LEU A 325 -1.88 -21.04 -21.80
N ASN A 326 -2.85 -21.32 -20.92
CA ASN A 326 -2.74 -21.09 -19.47
C ASN A 326 -1.57 -21.89 -18.88
N ASN A 327 -1.45 -23.17 -19.25
CA ASN A 327 -0.38 -24.05 -18.79
C ASN A 327 1.00 -23.61 -19.30
N ASN A 328 1.09 -23.16 -20.56
CA ASN A 328 2.35 -22.71 -21.14
C ASN A 328 2.88 -21.43 -20.47
N TRP A 329 1.97 -20.55 -20.04
CA TRP A 329 2.35 -19.33 -19.31
C TRP A 329 2.46 -19.53 -17.80
N GLY A 330 1.98 -20.65 -17.25
CA GLY A 330 2.00 -20.91 -15.82
C GLY A 330 1.06 -20.00 -15.03
N VAL A 331 -0.12 -19.72 -15.59
CA VAL A 331 -1.12 -18.79 -15.06
C VAL A 331 -2.50 -19.43 -15.09
N ASP A 332 -3.37 -19.04 -14.16
CA ASP A 332 -4.77 -19.51 -14.17
C ASP A 332 -5.56 -18.99 -15.39
N GLY A 333 -6.77 -19.50 -15.60
CA GLY A 333 -7.69 -19.01 -16.62
C GLY A 333 -9.10 -18.77 -16.11
N TYR A 334 -9.76 -17.73 -16.62
CA TYR A 334 -11.18 -17.46 -16.40
C TYR A 334 -11.94 -17.39 -17.71
N LEU A 335 -13.16 -17.92 -17.70
CA LEU A 335 -14.04 -17.95 -18.86
C LEU A 335 -15.41 -17.40 -18.49
N GLY A 336 -15.90 -16.45 -19.29
CA GLY A 336 -17.30 -16.07 -19.38
C GLY A 336 -17.99 -16.77 -20.56
N THR A 337 -19.12 -17.44 -20.31
CA THR A 337 -19.82 -18.18 -21.36
C THR A 337 -21.11 -17.48 -21.81
N PRO A 338 -21.69 -17.87 -22.97
CA PRO A 338 -22.95 -17.33 -23.45
C PRO A 338 -24.14 -17.60 -22.54
N ALA A 339 -24.16 -18.73 -21.83
CA ALA A 339 -25.15 -18.99 -20.78
C ALA A 339 -24.91 -18.21 -19.48
N GLY A 340 -23.89 -17.33 -19.44
CA GLY A 340 -23.55 -16.52 -18.27
C GLY A 340 -22.83 -17.30 -17.19
N LEU A 341 -22.16 -18.41 -17.51
CA LEU A 341 -21.35 -19.14 -16.53
C LEU A 341 -19.99 -18.46 -16.36
N PHE A 342 -19.57 -18.33 -15.10
CA PHE A 342 -18.24 -17.86 -14.74
C PHE A 342 -17.39 -19.07 -14.30
N LYS A 343 -16.44 -19.44 -15.15
CA LYS A 343 -15.61 -20.63 -14.97
C LYS A 343 -14.17 -20.26 -14.69
N PHE A 344 -13.48 -21.17 -14.02
CA PHE A 344 -12.10 -21.04 -13.58
C PHE A 344 -11.32 -22.31 -13.89
N HIS A 345 -10.12 -22.15 -14.41
CA HIS A 345 -9.14 -23.20 -14.66
C HIS A 345 -7.88 -22.92 -13.84
N HIS A 346 -7.52 -23.85 -12.95
CA HIS A 346 -6.30 -23.76 -12.14
C HIS A 346 -5.16 -24.50 -12.85
N PHE A 347 -4.16 -23.78 -13.34
CA PHE A 347 -3.15 -24.34 -14.26
C PHE A 347 -2.32 -25.47 -13.65
N LEU A 348 -2.00 -25.38 -12.37
CA LEU A 348 -1.13 -26.34 -11.70
C LEU A 348 -1.82 -27.70 -11.49
N THR A 349 -3.13 -27.69 -11.26
CA THR A 349 -3.90 -28.91 -10.98
C THR A 349 -4.73 -29.39 -12.17
N GLY A 350 -4.93 -28.53 -13.18
CA GLY A 350 -5.83 -28.78 -14.32
C GLY A 350 -7.32 -28.76 -13.94
N VAL A 351 -7.67 -28.41 -12.70
CA VAL A 351 -9.05 -28.42 -12.23
C VAL A 351 -9.83 -27.27 -12.86
N ILE A 352 -10.98 -27.59 -13.46
CA ILE A 352 -11.95 -26.63 -13.98
C ILE A 352 -13.16 -26.59 -13.06
N THR A 353 -13.56 -25.40 -12.63
CA THR A 353 -14.70 -25.19 -11.70
C THR A 353 -15.59 -24.06 -12.20
N THR A 354 -16.90 -24.20 -12.04
CA THR A 354 -17.85 -23.08 -12.20
C THR A 354 -17.94 -22.34 -10.87
N LEU A 355 -17.50 -21.08 -10.85
CA LEU A 355 -17.48 -20.22 -9.66
C LEU A 355 -18.79 -19.43 -9.47
N GLY A 356 -19.70 -19.47 -10.43
CA GLY A 356 -21.02 -18.85 -10.36
C GLY A 356 -21.48 -18.33 -11.72
N THR A 357 -22.23 -17.24 -11.70
CA THR A 357 -22.76 -16.60 -12.93
C THR A 357 -22.26 -15.16 -13.11
N ILE A 358 -22.30 -14.69 -14.34
CA ILE A 358 -22.05 -13.31 -14.79
C ILE A 358 -23.19 -12.87 -15.74
N ALA A 359 -23.28 -11.58 -16.04
CA ALA A 359 -24.21 -11.05 -17.03
C ALA A 359 -23.93 -11.63 -18.42
N ASN A 360 -24.97 -11.82 -19.23
CA ASN A 360 -24.91 -12.37 -20.58
C ASN A 360 -25.96 -11.77 -21.50
#